data_AF-A0AA89BD55-F1
#
_entry.id   AF-A0AA89BD55-F1
#
_cell.length_a   1.000
_cell.length_b   1.000
_cell.length_c   1.000
_cell.angle_alpha   90.00
_cell.angle_beta   90.00
_cell.angle_gamma   90.00
#
_symmetry.space_group_name_H-M   'P 1'
#
loop_
_entity.id
_entity.type
_entity.pdbx_description
1 polymer ?
#
loop_
_entity_poly.entity_id
_entity_poly.type
_entity_poly.pdbx_seq_one_letter_code
_entity_poly.pdbx_strand_id
1 'polypeptide(L)'
;MATSETIPESGPVHPSVAVVDAWKHSDFLCKNYILNGLDNALYNVYSPMVNAKALWESLERKYKTEDAGSKKFVVGKFLDFKMVDSKTVISQVQEFQLILHDIHAEGMVLGESFQVAALIEKLPPTWKDFKNYLKHKRKEMKLEDLIVRLRIEEDNHQSEKKAVSSQFSIHVGDCWHWGFKPIVEKLE
;
A
#
# COMPACT_ATOMS: atom_id res chain seq x y z
N MET A 1 -44.10 -37.67 0.51
CA MET A 1 -42.84 -38.29 0.04
C MET A 1 -41.85 -37.16 -0.22
N ALA A 2 -40.95 -36.89 0.73
CA ALA A 2 -39.87 -35.94 0.56
C ALA A 2 -38.58 -36.76 0.49
N THR A 3 -37.92 -36.77 -0.66
CA THR A 3 -36.58 -37.34 -0.82
C THR A 3 -35.58 -36.24 -0.50
N SER A 4 -34.98 -36.31 0.69
CA SER A 4 -33.84 -35.47 1.05
C SER A 4 -32.60 -35.97 0.32
N GLU A 5 -32.02 -35.13 -0.53
CA GLU A 5 -30.68 -35.33 -1.09
C GLU A 5 -29.65 -35.15 0.03
N THR A 6 -28.95 -36.22 0.36
CA THR A 6 -27.79 -36.20 1.26
C THR A 6 -26.56 -35.77 0.46
N ILE A 7 -26.08 -34.55 0.73
CA ILE A 7 -24.79 -34.04 0.25
C ILE A 7 -23.67 -34.87 0.89
N PRO A 8 -22.69 -35.41 0.14
CA PRO A 8 -21.60 -36.16 0.74
C PRO A 8 -20.64 -35.19 1.44
N GLU A 9 -20.49 -35.40 2.74
CA GLU A 9 -19.55 -34.71 3.63
C GLU A 9 -18.11 -34.96 3.16
N SER A 10 -17.45 -33.92 2.66
CA SER A 10 -16.06 -33.98 2.22
C SER A 10 -15.11 -34.00 3.43
N GLY A 11 -14.66 -35.19 3.80
CA GLY A 11 -13.52 -35.38 4.70
C GLY A 11 -12.21 -34.82 4.11
N PRO A 12 -11.11 -34.80 4.88
CA PRO A 12 -9.87 -34.15 4.50
C PRO A 12 -9.31 -34.76 3.20
N VAL A 13 -9.16 -33.91 2.18
CA VAL A 13 -8.62 -34.28 0.86
C VAL A 13 -7.16 -34.67 1.02
N HIS A 14 -6.89 -35.97 1.15
CA HIS A 14 -5.54 -36.50 0.97
C HIS A 14 -5.14 -36.24 -0.49
N PRO A 15 -4.01 -35.55 -0.76
CA PRO A 15 -3.54 -35.35 -2.12
C PRO A 15 -3.44 -36.69 -2.84
N SER A 16 -4.02 -36.80 -4.03
CA SER A 16 -3.88 -38.01 -4.83
C SER A 16 -2.39 -38.24 -5.16
N VAL A 17 -1.98 -39.51 -5.27
CA VAL A 17 -0.59 -39.89 -5.57
C VAL A 17 -0.07 -39.16 -6.83
N ALA A 18 -0.93 -38.97 -7.83
CA ALA A 18 -0.61 -38.21 -9.04
C ALA A 18 -0.24 -36.74 -8.77
N VAL A 19 -0.88 -36.08 -7.80
CA VAL A 19 -0.55 -34.69 -7.41
C VAL A 19 0.82 -34.64 -6.72
N VAL A 20 1.11 -35.62 -5.87
CA VAL A 20 2.40 -35.70 -5.18
C VAL A 20 3.54 -35.95 -6.17
N ASP A 21 3.34 -36.82 -7.14
CA ASP A 21 4.36 -37.14 -8.15
C ASP A 21 4.58 -35.98 -9.13
N ALA A 22 3.50 -35.29 -9.55
CA ALA A 22 3.62 -34.07 -10.34
C ALA A 22 4.41 -32.97 -9.61
N TRP A 23 4.19 -32.82 -8.30
CA TRP A 23 4.94 -31.87 -7.48
C TRP A 23 6.43 -32.23 -7.39
N LYS A 24 6.76 -33.50 -7.11
CA LYS A 24 8.15 -33.98 -7.08
C LYS A 24 8.86 -33.78 -8.41
N HIS A 25 8.17 -34.05 -9.51
CA HIS A 25 8.72 -33.83 -10.85
C HIS A 25 9.03 -32.34 -11.09
N SER A 26 8.11 -31.46 -10.72
CA SER A 26 8.28 -30.02 -10.85
C SER A 26 9.41 -29.48 -9.97
N ASP A 27 9.52 -29.96 -8.74
CA ASP A 27 10.61 -29.60 -7.82
C ASP A 27 11.97 -30.05 -8.37
N PHE A 28 12.05 -31.28 -8.89
CA PHE A 28 13.25 -31.79 -9.55
C PHE A 28 13.67 -30.91 -10.74
N LEU A 29 12.73 -30.56 -11.63
CA LEU A 29 13.02 -29.70 -12.78
C LEU A 29 13.50 -28.32 -12.32
N CYS A 30 12.79 -27.69 -11.39
CA CYS A 30 13.16 -26.38 -10.85
C CYS A 30 14.57 -26.38 -10.26
N LYS A 31 14.90 -27.40 -9.44
CA LYS A 31 16.24 -27.57 -8.87
C LYS A 31 17.31 -27.66 -9.96
N ASN A 32 17.09 -28.45 -11.00
CA ASN A 32 18.05 -28.60 -12.11
C ASN A 32 18.24 -27.29 -12.89
N TYR A 33 17.17 -26.53 -13.13
CA TYR A 33 17.28 -25.21 -13.78
C TYR A 33 18.14 -24.25 -12.97
N ILE A 34 17.95 -24.20 -11.64
CA ILE A 34 18.76 -23.35 -10.76
C ILE A 34 20.23 -23.79 -10.81
N LEU A 35 20.49 -25.10 -10.66
CA LEU A 35 21.86 -25.65 -10.67
C LEU A 35 22.60 -25.40 -12.00
N ASN A 36 21.90 -25.49 -13.13
CA ASN A 36 22.48 -25.24 -14.45
C ASN A 36 22.91 -23.77 -14.65
N GLY A 37 22.37 -22.84 -13.85
CA GLY A 37 22.80 -21.44 -13.85
C GLY A 37 24.05 -21.17 -13.00
N LEU A 38 24.53 -22.15 -12.22
CA LEU A 38 25.68 -22.00 -11.34
C LEU A 38 26.99 -22.35 -12.05
N ASP A 39 28.08 -21.71 -11.65
CA ASP A 39 29.42 -22.17 -12.05
C ASP A 39 29.76 -23.54 -11.42
N ASN A 40 30.80 -24.19 -11.94
CA ASN A 40 31.19 -25.53 -11.49
C ASN A 40 31.53 -25.62 -9.99
N ALA A 41 32.10 -24.56 -9.40
CA ALA A 41 32.46 -24.55 -8.00
C ALA A 41 31.21 -24.47 -7.12
N LEU A 42 30.24 -23.63 -7.49
CA LEU A 42 28.97 -23.49 -6.81
C LEU A 42 28.07 -24.71 -7.02
N TYR A 43 28.02 -25.26 -8.22
CA TYR A 43 27.27 -26.48 -8.52
C TYR A 43 27.66 -27.62 -7.55
N ASN A 44 28.95 -27.85 -7.33
CA ASN A 44 29.43 -28.90 -6.44
C ASN A 44 28.99 -28.69 -4.98
N VAL A 45 28.95 -27.43 -4.52
CA VAL A 45 28.51 -27.08 -3.15
C VAL A 45 27.00 -27.25 -2.98
N TYR A 46 26.22 -26.91 -4.01
CA TYR A 46 24.77 -26.77 -3.92
C TYR A 46 23.98 -27.97 -4.47
N SER A 47 24.59 -28.82 -5.30
CA SER A 47 23.98 -30.04 -5.85
C SER A 47 23.40 -31.02 -4.81
N PRO A 48 23.97 -31.17 -3.58
CA PRO A 48 23.45 -32.11 -2.58
C PRO A 48 22.13 -31.66 -1.93
N MET A 49 21.64 -30.44 -2.18
CA MET A 49 20.43 -29.94 -1.53
C MET A 49 19.18 -30.71 -1.93
N VAL A 50 18.28 -30.94 -0.96
CA VAL A 50 17.19 -31.92 -1.12
C VAL A 50 16.13 -31.49 -2.14
N ASN A 51 15.76 -30.20 -2.15
CA ASN A 51 14.69 -29.67 -3.01
C ASN A 51 15.05 -28.28 -3.52
N ALA A 52 14.27 -27.79 -4.51
CA ALA A 52 14.53 -26.50 -5.15
C ALA A 52 14.41 -25.33 -4.17
N LYS A 53 13.48 -25.42 -3.21
CA LYS A 53 13.26 -24.38 -2.20
C LYS A 53 14.49 -24.19 -1.30
N ALA A 54 15.01 -25.27 -0.72
CA ALA A 54 16.18 -25.24 0.15
C ALA A 54 17.43 -24.74 -0.60
N LEU A 55 17.56 -25.13 -1.89
CA LEU A 55 18.58 -24.60 -2.79
C LEU A 55 18.47 -23.09 -2.94
N TRP A 56 17.30 -22.61 -3.33
CA TRP A 56 17.03 -21.19 -3.52
C TRP A 56 17.27 -20.38 -2.24
N GLU A 57 16.72 -20.80 -1.10
CA GLU A 57 16.89 -20.11 0.19
C GLU A 57 18.36 -20.04 0.63
N SER A 58 19.16 -21.07 0.32
CA SER A 58 20.59 -21.09 0.66
C SER A 58 21.43 -20.20 -0.26
N LEU A 59 21.08 -20.14 -1.55
CA LEU A 59 21.67 -19.19 -2.49
C LEU A 59 21.31 -17.76 -2.10
N GLU A 60 20.03 -17.52 -1.81
CA GLU A 60 19.53 -16.23 -1.37
C GLU A 60 20.25 -15.78 -0.10
N ARG A 61 20.32 -16.61 0.94
CA ARG A 61 21.02 -16.24 2.19
C ARG A 61 22.50 -15.90 1.99
N LYS A 62 23.20 -16.57 1.07
CA LYS A 62 24.65 -16.40 0.90
C LYS A 62 25.01 -15.27 -0.06
N TYR A 63 24.18 -15.03 -1.08
CA TYR A 63 24.49 -14.13 -2.20
C TYR A 63 23.53 -12.94 -2.32
N LYS A 64 22.36 -12.98 -1.67
CA LYS A 64 21.57 -11.76 -1.46
C LYS A 64 22.37 -10.93 -0.47
N THR A 65 23.16 -10.02 -1.02
CA THR A 65 23.75 -8.97 -0.23
C THR A 65 22.57 -8.19 0.33
N GLU A 66 22.41 -8.21 1.64
CA GLU A 66 21.49 -7.30 2.31
C GLU A 66 22.05 -5.91 2.02
N ASP A 67 21.57 -5.29 0.95
CA ASP A 67 22.08 -3.99 0.55
C ASP A 67 21.63 -3.01 1.63
N ALA A 68 22.56 -2.69 2.53
CA ALA A 68 22.35 -1.63 3.51
C ALA A 68 21.99 -0.31 2.80
N GLY A 69 22.35 -0.15 1.52
CA GLY A 69 21.86 0.89 0.62
C GLY A 69 20.34 0.84 0.45
N SER A 70 19.76 -0.27 -0.02
CA SER A 70 18.32 -0.47 -0.16
C SER A 70 17.52 -0.17 1.10
N LYS A 71 17.93 -0.72 2.26
CA LYS A 71 17.25 -0.44 3.54
C LYS A 71 17.29 1.04 3.89
N LYS A 72 18.46 1.67 3.80
CA LYS A 72 18.63 3.11 4.07
C LYS A 72 17.82 3.96 3.10
N PHE A 73 17.75 3.56 1.83
CA PHE A 73 17.00 4.25 0.80
C PHE A 73 15.50 4.23 1.08
N VAL A 74 14.93 3.06 1.38
CA VAL A 74 13.50 2.94 1.69
C VAL A 74 13.14 3.69 2.98
N VAL A 75 14.00 3.63 4.01
CA VAL A 75 13.84 4.44 5.24
C VAL A 75 13.88 5.93 4.92
N GLY A 76 14.83 6.38 4.09
CA GLY A 76 14.90 7.76 3.62
C GLY A 76 13.61 8.21 2.91
N LYS A 77 13.13 7.40 1.95
CA LYS A 77 11.86 7.62 1.23
C LYS A 77 10.68 7.79 2.20
N PHE A 78 10.59 6.96 3.24
CA PHE A 78 9.55 7.08 4.27
C PHE A 78 9.66 8.37 5.10
N LEU A 79 10.87 8.72 5.54
CA LEU A 79 11.11 9.92 6.34
C LEU A 79 10.82 11.20 5.53
N ASP A 80 11.23 11.23 4.27
CA ASP A 80 11.09 12.38 3.38
C ASP A 80 9.68 12.54 2.79
N PHE A 81 8.91 11.45 2.68
CA PHE A 81 7.53 11.50 2.20
C PHE A 81 6.70 12.48 3.03
N LYS A 82 5.98 13.39 2.38
CA LYS A 82 5.02 14.32 3.01
C LYS A 82 3.88 14.53 2.03
N MET A 83 2.65 14.60 2.53
CA MET A 83 1.52 14.92 1.67
C MET A 83 1.50 16.41 1.32
N VAL A 84 1.04 16.70 0.11
CA VAL A 84 0.87 18.05 -0.42
C VAL A 84 -0.59 18.30 -0.74
N ASP A 85 -1.02 19.56 -0.63
CA ASP A 85 -2.41 19.97 -0.86
C ASP A 85 -2.84 19.90 -2.34
N SER A 86 -1.88 19.78 -3.27
CA SER A 86 -2.13 19.74 -4.71
C SER A 86 -2.61 18.39 -5.23
N LYS A 87 -2.59 17.35 -4.39
CA LYS A 87 -3.04 15.98 -4.70
C LYS A 87 -4.12 15.57 -3.71
N THR A 88 -4.94 14.59 -4.10
CA THR A 88 -5.89 13.99 -3.15
C THR A 88 -5.13 13.28 -2.04
N VAL A 89 -5.66 13.31 -0.83
CA VAL A 89 -5.15 12.53 0.30
C VAL A 89 -5.22 11.05 -0.02
N ILE A 90 -6.26 10.57 -0.70
CA ILE A 90 -6.40 9.14 -0.98
C ILE A 90 -5.34 8.61 -1.95
N SER A 91 -4.96 9.36 -2.98
CA SER A 91 -3.85 8.95 -3.84
C SER A 91 -2.53 8.90 -3.07
N GLN A 92 -2.29 9.87 -2.19
CA GLN A 92 -1.08 9.94 -1.38
C GLN A 92 -1.04 8.88 -0.27
N VAL A 93 -2.19 8.46 0.27
CA VAL A 93 -2.30 7.31 1.17
C VAL A 93 -1.83 6.04 0.47
N GLN A 94 -2.19 5.85 -0.81
CA GLN A 94 -1.72 4.71 -1.60
C GLN A 94 -0.20 4.77 -1.81
N GLU A 95 0.36 5.94 -2.15
CA GLU A 95 1.81 6.15 -2.23
C GLU A 95 2.51 5.79 -0.90
N PHE A 96 1.92 6.19 0.24
CA PHE A 96 2.43 5.85 1.57
C PHE A 96 2.35 4.34 1.86
N GLN A 97 1.26 3.67 1.51
CA GLN A 97 1.13 2.21 1.65
C GLN A 97 2.16 1.44 0.83
N LEU A 98 2.51 1.93 -0.38
CA LEU A 98 3.60 1.35 -1.17
C LEU A 98 4.94 1.46 -0.44
N ILE A 99 5.23 2.59 0.21
CA ILE A 99 6.45 2.74 1.01
C ILE A 99 6.46 1.76 2.19
N LEU A 100 5.34 1.59 2.90
CA LEU A 100 5.22 0.61 3.99
C LEU A 100 5.46 -0.83 3.48
N HIS A 101 4.94 -1.15 2.30
CA HIS A 101 5.19 -2.44 1.64
C HIS A 101 6.67 -2.63 1.29
N ASP A 102 7.33 -1.60 0.74
CA ASP A 102 8.78 -1.62 0.46
C ASP A 102 9.58 -1.89 1.74
N ILE A 103 9.23 -1.24 2.87
CA ILE A 103 9.86 -1.46 4.18
C ILE A 103 9.71 -2.92 4.63
N HIS A 104 8.50 -3.47 4.48
CA HIS A 104 8.21 -4.86 4.83
C HIS A 104 8.98 -5.85 3.94
N ALA A 105 9.09 -5.57 2.63
CA ALA A 105 9.84 -6.39 1.68
C ALA A 105 11.35 -6.41 1.99
N GLU A 106 11.89 -5.32 2.55
CA GLU A 106 13.25 -5.23 3.07
C GLU A 106 13.45 -5.89 4.44
N GLY A 107 12.42 -6.58 4.97
CA GLY A 107 12.47 -7.33 6.23
C GLY A 107 12.32 -6.45 7.48
N MET A 108 11.94 -5.18 7.33
CA MET A 108 11.66 -4.29 8.46
C MET A 108 10.16 -4.30 8.76
N VAL A 109 9.78 -4.49 10.02
CA VAL A 109 8.37 -4.50 10.43
C VAL A 109 8.07 -3.26 11.27
N LEU A 110 7.12 -2.45 10.83
CA LEU A 110 6.61 -1.31 11.57
C LEU A 110 5.33 -1.69 12.31
N GLY A 111 5.25 -1.38 13.60
CA GLY A 111 4.04 -1.60 14.38
C GLY A 111 2.86 -0.79 13.85
N GLU A 112 1.65 -1.35 13.92
CA GLU A 112 0.43 -0.71 13.38
C GLU A 112 0.19 0.69 13.97
N SER A 113 0.39 0.85 15.28
CA SER A 113 0.28 2.16 15.95
C SER A 113 1.25 3.20 15.41
N PHE A 114 2.47 2.80 15.04
CA PHE A 114 3.46 3.66 14.40
C PHE A 114 3.03 4.05 12.98
N GLN A 115 2.51 3.09 12.20
CA GLN A 115 2.02 3.37 10.84
C GLN A 115 0.87 4.39 10.86
N VAL A 116 -0.09 4.23 11.80
CA VAL A 116 -1.19 5.16 12.02
C VAL A 116 -0.68 6.55 12.40
N ALA A 117 0.20 6.63 13.41
CA ALA A 117 0.76 7.90 13.85
C ALA A 117 1.57 8.59 12.74
N ALA A 118 2.36 7.83 11.99
CA ALA A 118 3.12 8.34 10.85
C ALA A 118 2.17 8.92 9.79
N LEU A 119 1.13 8.18 9.38
CA LEU A 119 0.17 8.67 8.39
C LEU A 119 -0.51 9.97 8.83
N ILE A 120 -0.93 10.07 10.10
CA ILE A 120 -1.48 11.30 10.69
C ILE A 120 -0.47 12.45 10.61
N GLU A 121 0.81 12.17 10.89
CA GLU A 121 1.85 13.18 10.80
C GLU A 121 2.11 13.64 9.37
N LYS A 122 1.97 12.75 8.38
CA LYS A 122 2.15 13.04 6.95
C LYS A 122 1.02 13.85 6.32
N LEU A 123 -0.14 13.98 6.96
CA LEU A 123 -1.29 14.71 6.42
C LEU A 123 -0.93 16.13 5.97
N PRO A 124 -1.55 16.61 4.88
CA PRO A 124 -1.16 17.87 4.27
C PRO A 124 -1.59 19.07 5.13
N PRO A 125 -1.00 20.26 4.96
CA PRO A 125 -1.24 21.43 5.80
C PRO A 125 -2.71 21.83 5.94
N THR A 126 -3.51 21.72 4.86
CA THR A 126 -4.95 22.06 4.91
C THR A 126 -5.76 21.15 5.83
N TRP A 127 -5.22 20.00 6.25
CA TRP A 127 -5.87 19.02 7.12
C TRP A 127 -5.52 19.19 8.60
N LYS A 128 -4.98 20.34 9.00
CA LYS A 128 -4.48 20.61 10.35
C LYS A 128 -5.53 20.33 11.45
N ASP A 129 -6.77 20.76 11.24
CA ASP A 129 -7.82 20.61 12.25
C ASP A 129 -8.24 19.14 12.41
N PHE A 130 -8.39 18.43 11.29
CA PHE A 130 -8.63 16.98 11.31
C PHE A 130 -7.47 16.21 11.95
N LYS A 131 -6.23 16.59 11.64
CA LYS A 131 -5.02 16.05 12.28
C LYS A 131 -5.05 16.25 13.80
N ASN A 132 -5.44 17.43 14.28
CA ASN A 132 -5.59 17.70 15.71
C ASN A 132 -6.70 16.87 16.35
N TYR A 133 -7.85 16.73 15.67
CA TYR A 133 -8.94 15.85 16.10
C TYR A 133 -8.46 14.41 16.30
N LEU A 134 -7.68 13.87 15.36
CA LEU A 134 -7.11 12.53 15.46
C LEU A 134 -6.12 12.38 16.62
N LYS A 135 -5.27 13.39 16.86
CA LYS A 135 -4.31 13.38 17.98
C LYS A 135 -4.97 13.35 19.36
N HIS A 136 -6.12 13.98 19.51
CA HIS A 136 -6.86 13.98 20.78
C HIS A 136 -7.73 12.74 20.99
N LYS A 137 -7.83 11.87 19.99
CA LYS A 137 -8.65 10.67 20.06
C LYS A 137 -7.96 9.60 20.90
N ARG A 138 -8.60 9.25 22.04
CA ARG A 138 -8.08 8.25 22.98
C ARG A 138 -8.28 6.79 22.54
N LYS A 139 -9.23 6.53 21.64
CA LYS A 139 -9.52 5.17 21.18
C LYS A 139 -8.46 4.75 20.16
N GLU A 140 -7.84 3.59 20.39
CA GLU A 140 -6.98 2.96 19.39
C GLU A 140 -7.72 2.76 18.07
N MET A 141 -6.99 2.98 16.98
CA MET A 141 -7.51 2.97 15.63
C MET A 141 -6.56 2.16 14.76
N LYS A 142 -7.13 1.29 13.93
CA LYS A 142 -6.38 0.54 12.93
C LYS A 142 -6.06 1.40 11.72
N LEU A 143 -5.08 0.99 10.93
CA LEU A 143 -4.71 1.74 9.72
C LEU A 143 -5.89 1.81 8.74
N GLU A 144 -6.64 0.73 8.57
CA GLU A 144 -7.82 0.66 7.70
C GLU A 144 -8.92 1.61 8.18
N ASP A 145 -9.17 1.68 9.49
CA ASP A 145 -10.14 2.60 10.08
C ASP A 145 -9.76 4.06 9.82
N LEU A 146 -8.47 4.39 9.89
CA LEU A 146 -7.97 5.73 9.56
C LEU A 146 -8.19 6.04 8.08
N ILE A 147 -7.88 5.11 7.17
CA ILE A 147 -8.06 5.29 5.74
C ILE A 147 -9.54 5.56 5.40
N VAL A 148 -10.48 4.84 6.02
CA VAL A 148 -11.91 5.09 5.83
C VAL A 148 -12.30 6.49 6.26
N ARG A 149 -11.81 6.97 7.42
CA ARG A 149 -12.07 8.33 7.89
C ARG A 149 -11.48 9.39 6.96
N LEU A 150 -10.28 9.16 6.43
CA LEU A 150 -9.65 10.06 5.46
C LEU A 150 -10.48 10.17 4.17
N ARG A 151 -11.09 9.08 3.70
CA ARG A 151 -11.99 9.12 2.53
C ARG A 151 -13.19 10.02 2.79
N ILE A 152 -13.88 9.79 3.91
CA ILE A 152 -15.07 10.57 4.30
C ILE A 152 -14.74 12.05 4.44
N GLU A 153 -13.62 12.37 5.11
CA GLU A 153 -13.21 13.75 5.32
C GLU A 153 -12.81 14.45 4.00
N GLU A 154 -12.19 13.73 3.07
CA GLU A 154 -11.85 14.27 1.76
C GLU A 154 -13.11 14.62 0.95
N ASP A 155 -14.11 13.75 0.98
CA ASP A 155 -15.41 13.99 0.34
C ASP A 155 -16.10 15.22 0.95
N ASN A 156 -16.06 15.37 2.28
CA ASN A 156 -16.57 16.55 2.98
C ASN A 156 -15.85 17.83 2.53
N HIS A 157 -14.52 17.83 2.52
CA HIS A 157 -13.74 18.99 2.11
C HIS A 157 -13.97 19.38 0.65
N GLN A 158 -14.22 18.41 -0.23
CA GLN A 158 -14.57 18.67 -1.63
C GLN A 158 -15.98 19.27 -1.77
N SER A 159 -16.92 18.87 -0.90
CA SER A 159 -18.28 19.43 -0.86
C SER A 159 -18.28 20.89 -0.41
N GLU A 160 -17.46 21.23 0.60
CA GLU A 160 -17.31 22.59 1.11
C GLU A 160 -16.67 23.52 0.07
N LYS A 161 -15.60 23.07 -0.61
CA LYS A 161 -14.98 23.82 -1.71
C LYS A 161 -15.98 24.17 -2.81
N LYS A 162 -16.86 23.21 -3.18
CA LYS A 162 -17.92 23.44 -4.17
C LYS A 162 -18.98 24.42 -3.67
N ALA A 163 -19.34 24.38 -2.39
CA ALA A 163 -20.29 25.31 -1.80
C ALA A 163 -19.75 26.74 -1.78
N VAL A 164 -18.48 26.93 -1.39
CA VAL A 164 -17.81 28.24 -1.41
C VAL A 164 -17.68 28.78 -2.83
N SER A 165 -17.27 27.94 -3.79
CA SER A 165 -17.17 28.33 -5.20
C SER A 165 -18.53 28.73 -5.78
N SER A 166 -19.60 28.01 -5.43
CA SER A 166 -20.97 28.32 -5.83
C SER A 166 -21.44 29.64 -5.21
N GLN A 167 -21.16 29.86 -3.92
CA GLN A 167 -21.51 31.11 -3.22
C GLN A 167 -20.77 32.32 -3.78
N PHE A 168 -19.50 32.17 -4.14
CA PHE A 168 -18.70 33.21 -4.80
C PHE A 168 -19.25 33.53 -6.19
N SER A 169 -19.65 32.51 -6.95
CA SER A 169 -20.25 32.67 -8.28
C SER A 169 -21.61 33.38 -8.21
N ILE A 170 -22.43 33.09 -7.20
CA ILE A 170 -23.69 33.80 -6.94
C ILE A 170 -23.43 35.26 -6.60
N HIS A 171 -22.50 35.56 -5.68
CA HIS A 171 -22.16 36.96 -5.33
C HIS A 171 -21.60 37.75 -6.51
N VAL A 172 -20.77 37.14 -7.36
CA VAL A 172 -20.30 37.78 -8.59
C VAL A 172 -21.48 38.02 -9.54
N GLY A 173 -22.34 37.02 -9.75
CA GLY A 173 -23.57 37.10 -10.55
C GLY A 173 -24.50 38.24 -10.13
N ASP A 174 -24.72 38.39 -8.83
CA ASP A 174 -25.53 39.47 -8.26
C ASP A 174 -24.88 40.84 -8.47
N CYS A 175 -23.54 40.94 -8.44
CA CYS A 175 -22.83 42.19 -8.71
C CYS A 175 -23.05 42.72 -10.13
N TRP A 176 -23.26 41.83 -11.12
CA TRP A 176 -23.65 42.22 -12.48
C TRP A 176 -25.08 42.76 -12.54
N HIS A 177 -26.00 42.24 -11.72
CA HIS A 177 -27.39 42.69 -11.66
C HIS A 177 -27.53 44.11 -11.08
N TRP A 178 -26.60 44.54 -10.21
CA TRP A 178 -26.58 45.88 -9.61
C TRP A 178 -25.72 46.90 -10.38
N GLY A 179 -25.26 46.59 -11.59
CA GLY A 179 -24.64 47.56 -12.50
C GLY A 179 -23.22 48.01 -12.14
N PHE A 180 -22.51 47.30 -11.26
CA PHE A 180 -21.10 47.58 -10.98
C PHE A 180 -20.21 46.98 -12.07
N LYS A 181 -19.89 47.77 -13.10
CA LYS A 181 -18.83 47.42 -14.06
C LYS A 181 -17.46 47.38 -13.35
N PRO A 182 -16.63 46.34 -13.56
CA PRO A 182 -15.22 46.35 -13.13
C PRO A 182 -14.49 47.57 -13.71
N ILE A 183 -13.60 48.17 -12.92
CA ILE A 183 -12.85 49.40 -13.22
C ILE A 183 -11.89 49.28 -14.45
N VAL A 184 -11.86 48.14 -15.13
CA VAL A 184 -10.89 47.86 -16.21
C VAL A 184 -11.32 48.39 -17.59
N GLU A 185 -12.49 49.00 -17.73
CA GLU A 185 -13.05 49.42 -19.04
C GLU A 185 -13.31 50.94 -19.13
N LYS A 186 -12.41 51.76 -18.57
CA LYS A 186 -12.48 53.24 -18.64
C LYS A 186 -11.21 53.91 -19.21
N LEU A 187 -10.52 53.21 -20.11
CA LEU A 187 -9.46 53.78 -20.95
C LEU A 187 -9.64 53.30 -22.38
N GLU A 188 -10.59 53.90 -23.09
CA GLU A 188 -10.57 54.20 -24.54
C GLU A 188 -11.73 55.16 -24.87
#